data_AF-A0A7L4Y3K7-F1
#
_entry.id   AF-A0A7L4Y3K7-F1
#
_cell.length_a   1.000
_cell.length_b   1.000
_cell.length_c   1.000
_cell.angle_alpha   90.00
_cell.angle_beta   90.00
_cell.angle_gamma   90.00
#
_symmetry.space_group_name_H-M   'P 1'
#
loop_
_entity.id
_entity.type
_entity.pdbx_description
1 polymer ?
#
loop_
_entity_poly.entity_id
_entity_poly.type
_entity_poly.pdbx_seq_one_letter_code
_entity_poly.pdbx_strand_id
1 'polypeptide(L)'
;MPGEDAVPPGPHRELLAELHRLYRLAGPPGLRKISEEIQAGDFNATLNKNLVSRILNGHTLPTALQLDTLARYFCQLAPHSGGPEAESLRLTDIWLRAQQAPLALLETLPAATSVDQALRIASATGSPSSLREICANADPHRVIEVLDALKDRGWPKFATSVIESLSETFDFTGIPHLTAEIGMNSRYSGVKEKVLSRFAAKRSASESVGLARLLIAAGRIEDFLTLTRGSFGHQDPSETAAFLIDLVDSGMAPWSLKDEWNGRRVPTTALAQVAEELAHHGHPELIETAVLYWTPRFDFQAVQIALELEKAGLQSHADSTLRAALRRSGLLHAKDYLSSEAEKEDKRTFLHIMDRNGEPIDPEERRLAGNVDNYPFGIIKDGETYNPRLLPPDW
;
A
#
# COMPACT_ATOMS: atom_id res chain seq x y z
N MET A 1 1.94 -13.10 35.19
CA MET A 1 2.10 -14.01 34.05
C MET A 1 0.78 -14.07 33.27
N PRO A 2 0.79 -14.00 31.92
CA PRO A 2 -0.41 -14.14 31.08
C PRO A 2 -1.08 -15.53 31.18
N GLY A 3 -2.37 -15.61 30.87
CA GLY A 3 -3.13 -16.87 30.79
C GLY A 3 -2.72 -17.77 29.62
N GLU A 4 -3.23 -19.00 29.55
CA GLU A 4 -2.99 -19.95 28.43
C GLU A 4 -3.58 -19.46 27.12
N ASP A 5 -4.73 -18.78 27.18
CA ASP A 5 -5.40 -18.23 26.00
C ASP A 5 -4.57 -17.16 25.29
N ALA A 6 -3.70 -16.44 26.02
CA ALA A 6 -2.86 -15.38 25.49
C ALA A 6 -1.49 -15.89 24.99
N VAL A 7 -0.96 -16.95 25.62
CA VAL A 7 0.31 -17.58 25.24
C VAL A 7 0.12 -19.09 25.36
N PRO A 8 -0.21 -19.78 24.26
CA PRO A 8 -0.46 -21.22 24.29
C PRO A 8 0.72 -22.03 24.84
N PRO A 9 0.48 -23.27 25.30
CA PRO A 9 1.55 -24.17 25.73
C PRO A 9 2.64 -24.33 24.65
N GLY A 10 3.91 -24.24 25.06
CA GLY A 10 5.05 -24.40 24.16
C GLY A 10 6.30 -23.66 24.66
N PRO A 11 7.41 -23.73 23.90
CA PRO A 11 8.70 -23.17 24.35
C PRO A 11 8.67 -21.65 24.60
N HIS A 12 7.82 -20.88 23.91
CA HIS A 12 7.61 -19.47 24.22
C HIS A 12 6.99 -19.27 25.61
N ARG A 13 6.00 -20.09 25.99
CA ARG A 13 5.39 -20.07 27.32
C ARG A 13 6.38 -20.50 28.41
N GLU A 14 7.22 -21.49 28.11
CA GLU A 14 8.32 -21.91 29.01
C GLU A 14 9.31 -20.76 29.26
N LEU A 15 9.77 -20.08 28.21
CA LEU A 15 10.65 -18.92 28.33
C LEU A 15 10.00 -17.84 29.19
N LEU A 16 8.74 -17.52 28.92
CA LEU A 16 8.01 -16.49 29.65
C LEU A 16 7.82 -16.87 31.13
N ALA A 17 7.54 -18.15 31.42
CA ALA A 17 7.42 -18.64 32.79
C ALA A 17 8.74 -18.47 33.57
N GLU A 18 9.87 -18.76 32.95
CA GLU A 18 11.19 -18.61 33.56
C GLU A 18 11.59 -17.14 33.74
N LEU A 19 11.27 -16.27 32.78
CA LEU A 19 11.49 -14.84 32.94
C LEU A 19 10.64 -14.25 34.08
N HIS A 20 9.37 -14.70 34.22
CA HIS A 20 8.52 -14.35 35.37
C HIS A 20 9.02 -14.93 36.69
N ARG A 21 9.72 -16.07 36.68
CA ARG A 21 10.38 -16.62 37.87
C ARG A 21 11.48 -15.67 38.35
N LEU A 22 12.39 -15.26 37.47
CA LEU A 22 13.45 -14.30 37.83
C LEU A 22 12.89 -12.95 38.26
N TYR A 23 11.88 -12.44 37.54
CA TYR A 23 11.21 -11.19 37.88
C TYR A 23 10.62 -11.21 39.31
N ARG A 24 10.02 -12.33 39.72
CA ARG A 24 9.50 -12.50 41.08
C ARG A 24 10.61 -12.58 42.14
N LEU A 25 11.69 -13.30 41.85
CA LEU A 25 12.85 -13.40 42.74
C LEU A 25 13.55 -12.05 42.95
N ALA A 26 13.48 -11.17 41.95
CA ALA A 26 14.02 -9.80 42.00
C ALA A 26 13.18 -8.81 42.82
N GLY A 27 12.06 -9.23 43.44
CA GLY A 27 11.22 -8.32 44.23
C GLY A 27 10.36 -7.39 43.36
N PRO A 28 9.57 -7.97 42.44
CA PRO A 28 9.00 -7.37 41.21
C PRO A 28 9.22 -5.85 41.02
N PRO A 29 10.38 -5.43 40.48
CA PRO A 29 10.66 -4.02 40.25
C PRO A 29 9.64 -3.40 39.28
N GLY A 30 9.29 -2.14 39.49
CA GLY A 30 8.39 -1.42 38.58
C GLY A 30 9.02 -1.23 37.20
N LEU A 31 8.23 -1.36 36.13
CA LEU A 31 8.74 -1.33 34.74
C LEU A 31 9.57 -0.08 34.38
N ARG A 32 9.24 1.07 34.97
CA ARG A 32 10.00 2.31 34.81
C ARG A 32 11.41 2.18 35.41
N LYS A 33 11.50 1.64 36.63
CA LYS A 33 12.76 1.40 37.33
C LYS A 33 13.65 0.44 36.55
N ILE A 34 13.09 -0.65 36.01
CA ILE A 34 13.82 -1.61 35.16
C ILE A 34 14.47 -0.88 33.98
N SER A 35 13.70 -0.06 33.28
CA SER A 35 14.18 0.68 32.10
C SER A 35 15.27 1.71 32.46
N GLU A 36 15.08 2.47 33.53
CA GLU A 36 16.04 3.49 34.00
C GLU A 36 17.35 2.85 34.46
N GLU A 37 17.30 1.75 35.22
CA GLU A 37 18.50 1.06 35.72
C GLU A 37 19.25 0.30 34.64
N ILE A 38 18.55 -0.31 33.67
CA ILE A 38 19.20 -0.92 32.50
C ILE A 38 19.88 0.15 31.64
N GLN A 39 19.25 1.31 31.47
CA GLN A 39 19.83 2.40 30.69
C GLN A 39 21.04 3.05 31.38
N ALA A 40 21.05 3.08 32.72
CA ALA A 40 22.15 3.62 33.50
C ALA A 40 23.30 2.61 33.75
N GLY A 41 23.02 1.31 33.58
CA GLY A 41 23.98 0.23 33.83
C GLY A 41 24.80 -0.18 32.61
N ASP A 42 25.80 -1.03 32.85
CA ASP A 42 26.63 -1.64 31.81
C ASP A 42 25.99 -2.96 31.35
N PHE A 43 24.99 -2.85 30.47
CA PHE A 43 24.26 -3.99 29.90
C PHE A 43 24.39 -4.03 28.38
N ASN A 44 24.26 -5.23 27.81
CA ASN A 44 24.44 -5.47 26.38
C ASN A 44 23.32 -4.89 25.48
N ALA A 45 22.17 -4.52 26.05
CA ALA A 45 21.06 -3.90 25.33
C ALA A 45 20.33 -2.86 26.20
N THR A 46 19.75 -1.85 25.55
CA THR A 46 18.82 -0.92 26.21
C THR A 46 17.38 -1.38 26.01
N LEU A 47 16.54 -1.20 27.04
CA LEU A 47 15.12 -1.52 26.98
C LEU A 47 14.28 -0.38 27.53
N ASN A 48 13.33 0.12 26.73
CA ASN A 48 12.34 1.08 27.22
C ASN A 48 11.21 0.37 27.97
N LYS A 49 10.50 1.11 28.84
CA LYS A 49 9.37 0.61 29.66
C LYS A 49 8.33 -0.17 28.85
N ASN A 50 7.97 0.28 27.65
CA ASN A 50 6.92 -0.33 26.82
C ASN A 50 7.37 -1.69 26.26
N LEU A 51 8.63 -1.79 25.85
CA LEU A 51 9.22 -3.04 25.37
C LEU A 51 9.30 -4.07 26.50
N VAL A 52 9.75 -3.68 27.69
CA VAL A 52 9.77 -4.56 28.87
C VAL A 52 8.36 -5.07 29.18
N SER A 53 7.35 -4.18 29.14
CA SER A 53 5.94 -4.56 29.32
C SER A 53 5.48 -5.62 28.30
N ARG A 54 5.75 -5.39 27.01
CA ARG A 54 5.39 -6.31 25.92
C ARG A 54 6.04 -7.68 26.08
N ILE A 55 7.32 -7.72 26.44
CA ILE A 55 8.06 -8.97 26.67
C ILE A 55 7.44 -9.73 27.85
N LEU A 56 7.25 -9.06 28.99
CA LEU A 56 6.67 -9.71 30.18
C LEU A 56 5.21 -10.11 30.00
N ASN A 57 4.48 -9.52 29.06
CA ASN A 57 3.12 -9.93 28.72
C ASN A 57 3.07 -10.96 27.58
N GLY A 58 4.20 -11.43 27.07
CA GLY A 58 4.25 -12.44 26.00
C GLY A 58 3.78 -11.93 24.63
N HIS A 59 3.63 -10.61 24.45
CA HIS A 59 3.25 -10.02 23.16
C HIS A 59 4.42 -9.99 22.17
N THR A 60 5.65 -10.17 22.64
CA THR A 60 6.85 -10.10 21.80
C THR A 60 7.94 -10.95 22.39
N LEU A 61 8.60 -11.75 21.55
CA LEU A 61 9.79 -12.48 21.94
C LEU A 61 10.99 -11.50 21.99
N PRO A 62 11.75 -11.46 23.10
CA PRO A 62 12.94 -10.60 23.17
C PRO A 62 14.02 -11.07 22.18
N THR A 63 14.96 -10.19 21.81
CA THR A 63 16.22 -10.63 21.17
C THR A 63 17.14 -11.30 22.19
N ALA A 64 18.16 -12.04 21.74
CA ALA A 64 19.13 -12.67 22.65
C ALA A 64 19.80 -11.66 23.59
N LEU A 65 20.20 -10.48 23.09
CA LEU A 65 20.81 -9.43 23.91
C LEU A 65 19.83 -8.80 24.91
N GLN A 66 18.56 -8.64 24.52
CA GLN A 66 17.49 -8.17 25.42
C GLN A 66 17.20 -9.18 26.53
N LEU A 67 17.20 -10.47 26.19
CA LEU A 67 17.00 -11.55 27.15
C LEU A 67 18.17 -11.66 28.13
N ASP A 68 19.42 -11.64 27.65
CA ASP A 68 20.63 -11.62 28.49
C ASP A 68 20.60 -10.41 29.45
N THR A 69 20.28 -9.22 28.93
CA THR A 69 20.16 -8.01 29.75
C THR A 69 19.12 -8.16 30.86
N LEU A 70 17.90 -8.61 30.53
CA LEU A 70 16.85 -8.82 31.52
C LEU A 70 17.23 -9.90 32.55
N ALA A 71 17.85 -11.00 32.10
CA ALA A 71 18.31 -12.08 32.97
C ALA A 71 19.34 -11.58 33.97
N ARG A 72 20.38 -10.88 33.50
CA ARG A 72 21.44 -10.30 34.33
C ARG A 72 20.89 -9.29 35.32
N TYR A 73 20.04 -8.38 34.86
CA TYR A 73 19.40 -7.37 35.70
C TYR A 73 18.57 -8.02 36.82
N PHE A 74 17.71 -8.99 36.51
CA PHE A 74 16.92 -9.67 37.55
C PHE A 74 17.78 -10.50 38.50
N CYS A 75 18.87 -11.10 38.02
CA CYS A 75 19.79 -11.85 38.89
C CYS A 75 20.55 -10.94 39.85
N GLN A 76 20.97 -9.74 39.41
CA GLN A 76 21.61 -8.76 40.29
C GLN A 76 20.70 -8.36 41.48
N LEU A 77 19.39 -8.34 41.27
CA LEU A 77 18.40 -8.04 42.31
C LEU A 77 17.97 -9.25 43.15
N ALA A 78 18.32 -10.47 42.72
CA ALA A 78 17.89 -11.72 43.35
C ALA A 78 19.07 -12.39 44.09
N PRO A 79 19.13 -12.32 45.45
CA PRO A 79 20.27 -12.79 46.26
C PRO A 79 20.61 -14.28 46.15
N HIS A 80 19.69 -15.08 45.61
CA HIS A 80 19.79 -16.54 45.52
C HIS A 80 19.58 -17.06 44.09
N SER A 81 19.75 -16.19 43.07
CA SER A 81 19.83 -16.65 41.69
C SER A 81 21.14 -17.41 41.46
N GLY A 82 21.18 -18.35 40.51
CA GLY A 82 22.37 -19.15 40.20
C GLY A 82 23.56 -18.38 39.62
N GLY A 83 23.57 -17.06 39.75
CA GLY A 83 24.49 -16.13 39.09
C GLY A 83 23.95 -15.62 37.75
N PRO A 84 24.27 -14.37 37.37
CA PRO A 84 23.74 -13.74 36.16
C PRO A 84 24.15 -14.45 34.86
N GLU A 85 25.38 -14.96 34.77
CA GLU A 85 25.88 -15.67 33.59
C GLU A 85 25.18 -17.03 33.39
N ALA A 86 25.02 -17.80 34.46
CA ALA A 86 24.41 -19.13 34.40
C ALA A 86 22.93 -19.06 34.02
N GLU A 87 22.19 -18.10 34.58
CA GLU A 87 20.79 -17.88 34.24
C GLU A 87 20.61 -17.33 32.84
N SER A 88 21.50 -16.45 32.38
CA SER A 88 21.50 -15.96 30.99
C SER A 88 21.70 -17.09 29.98
N LEU A 89 22.72 -17.94 30.19
CA LEU A 89 22.97 -19.10 29.34
C LEU A 89 21.78 -20.06 29.30
N ARG A 90 21.19 -20.34 30.46
CA ARG A 90 20.02 -21.23 30.58
C ARG A 90 18.80 -20.66 29.86
N LEU A 91 18.51 -19.36 30.02
CA LEU A 91 17.39 -18.71 29.31
C LEU A 91 17.64 -18.62 27.82
N THR A 92 18.89 -18.45 27.39
CA THR A 92 19.26 -18.45 25.96
C THR A 92 18.95 -19.79 25.30
N ASP A 93 19.19 -20.93 25.97
CA ASP A 93 18.79 -22.25 25.46
C ASP A 93 17.27 -22.37 25.26
N ILE A 94 16.48 -21.94 26.23
CA ILE A 94 15.02 -21.96 26.14
C ILE A 94 14.53 -21.03 25.03
N TRP A 95 15.18 -19.88 24.88
CA TRP A 95 14.89 -18.92 23.82
C TRP A 95 15.22 -19.45 22.42
N LEU A 96 16.33 -20.17 22.25
CA LEU A 96 16.65 -20.85 20.99
C LEU A 96 15.55 -21.84 20.62
N ARG A 97 15.08 -22.63 21.60
CA ARG A 97 13.93 -23.53 21.40
C ARG A 97 12.63 -22.76 21.09
N ALA A 98 12.40 -21.61 21.71
CA ALA A 98 11.26 -20.74 21.42
C ALA A 98 11.31 -20.09 20.03
N GLN A 99 12.49 -19.77 19.50
CA GLN A 99 12.66 -19.33 18.13
C GLN A 99 12.46 -20.47 17.12
N GLN A 100 12.88 -21.67 17.48
CA GLN A 100 12.76 -22.85 16.63
C GLN A 100 11.37 -23.49 16.67
N ALA A 101 10.57 -23.29 17.72
CA ALA A 101 9.25 -23.89 17.85
C ALA A 101 8.23 -23.47 16.75
N PRO A 102 8.17 -22.20 16.31
CA PRO A 102 7.43 -21.81 15.12
C PRO A 102 7.91 -22.57 13.87
N LEU A 103 9.21 -22.83 13.76
CA LEU A 103 9.78 -23.60 12.65
C LEU A 103 9.47 -25.10 12.76
N ALA A 104 9.46 -25.68 13.96
CA ALA A 104 9.17 -27.10 14.20
C ALA A 104 7.69 -27.47 13.96
N LEU A 105 6.76 -26.53 14.23
CA LEU A 105 5.34 -26.67 13.84
C LEU A 105 5.14 -26.50 12.32
N LEU A 106 6.06 -25.82 11.64
CA LEU A 106 6.10 -25.71 10.18
C LEU A 106 6.87 -26.89 9.54
N GLU A 107 7.77 -27.57 10.26
CA GLU A 107 8.57 -28.73 9.79
C GLU A 107 7.78 -30.05 9.70
N THR A 108 6.53 -30.09 10.15
CA THR A 108 5.59 -31.15 9.72
C THR A 108 5.09 -30.97 8.27
N LEU A 109 5.52 -29.90 7.59
CA LEU A 109 5.49 -29.76 6.13
C LEU A 109 6.88 -30.10 5.55
N PRO A 110 6.97 -30.80 4.41
CA PRO A 110 8.21 -31.41 3.94
C PRO A 110 9.33 -30.37 3.73
N ALA A 111 10.53 -30.74 4.18
CA ALA A 111 11.78 -29.97 4.19
C ALA A 111 11.87 -28.81 3.18
N ALA A 112 11.94 -27.58 3.71
CA ALA A 112 12.21 -26.38 2.93
C ALA A 112 13.49 -26.58 2.10
N THR A 113 13.33 -26.64 0.77
CA THR A 113 14.44 -26.63 -0.18
C THR A 113 15.35 -25.44 0.17
N SER A 114 16.64 -25.67 0.43
CA SER A 114 17.57 -24.57 0.70
C SER A 114 17.68 -23.63 -0.52
N VAL A 115 17.97 -22.34 -0.32
CA VAL A 115 18.19 -21.37 -1.43
C VAL A 115 19.25 -21.87 -2.39
N ASP A 116 20.37 -22.40 -1.89
CA ASP A 116 21.43 -22.99 -2.72
C ASP A 116 20.96 -24.22 -3.52
N GLN A 117 20.07 -25.03 -2.96
CA GLN A 117 19.47 -26.15 -3.70
C GLN A 117 18.50 -25.64 -4.75
N ALA A 118 17.64 -24.67 -4.44
CA ALA A 118 16.71 -24.06 -5.39
C ALA A 118 17.44 -23.39 -6.55
N LEU A 119 18.56 -22.70 -6.27
CA LEU A 119 19.43 -22.08 -7.28
C LEU A 119 20.14 -23.13 -8.14
N ARG A 120 20.63 -24.24 -7.55
CA ARG A 120 21.21 -25.37 -8.31
C ARG A 120 20.19 -26.00 -9.24
N ILE A 121 18.96 -26.24 -8.76
CA ILE A 121 17.85 -26.77 -9.58
C ILE A 121 17.50 -25.80 -10.71
N ALA A 122 17.38 -24.50 -10.41
CA ALA A 122 17.06 -23.49 -11.41
C ALA A 122 18.15 -23.38 -12.50
N SER A 123 19.42 -23.47 -12.10
CA SER A 123 20.56 -23.51 -13.03
C SER A 123 20.54 -24.75 -13.91
N ALA A 124 20.30 -25.93 -13.31
CA ALA A 124 20.36 -27.21 -14.01
C ALA A 124 19.20 -27.38 -15.00
N THR A 125 18.02 -26.87 -14.64
CA THR A 125 16.80 -26.97 -15.45
C THR A 125 16.59 -25.79 -16.40
N GLY A 126 17.29 -24.67 -16.18
CA GLY A 126 17.02 -23.41 -16.88
C GLY A 126 15.66 -22.79 -16.51
N SER A 127 15.00 -23.27 -15.45
CA SER A 127 13.64 -22.88 -15.06
C SER A 127 13.61 -22.19 -13.69
N PRO A 128 12.86 -21.09 -13.51
CA PRO A 128 12.72 -20.41 -12.23
C PRO A 128 11.77 -21.11 -11.25
N SER A 129 11.12 -22.22 -11.61
CA SER A 129 10.05 -22.84 -10.82
C SER A 129 10.44 -23.13 -9.35
N SER A 130 11.62 -23.70 -9.11
CA SER A 130 12.11 -23.97 -7.75
C SER A 130 12.30 -22.69 -6.91
N LEU A 131 12.68 -21.59 -7.55
CA LEU A 131 12.84 -20.28 -6.91
C LEU A 131 11.50 -19.60 -6.64
N ARG A 132 10.50 -19.82 -7.50
CA ARG A 132 9.13 -19.32 -7.25
C ARG A 132 8.49 -20.07 -6.10
N GLU A 133 8.65 -21.39 -6.06
CA GLU A 133 8.10 -22.27 -5.03
C GLU A 133 8.66 -21.94 -3.65
N ILE A 134 9.99 -21.79 -3.53
CA ILE A 134 10.61 -21.40 -2.25
C ILE A 134 10.15 -20.00 -1.82
N CYS A 135 9.99 -19.06 -2.76
CA CYS A 135 9.58 -17.70 -2.43
C CYS A 135 8.09 -17.57 -2.06
N ALA A 136 7.21 -18.41 -2.61
CA ALA A 136 5.75 -18.27 -2.45
C ALA A 136 5.30 -18.31 -0.98
N ASN A 137 5.94 -19.15 -0.16
CA ASN A 137 5.62 -19.34 1.26
C ASN A 137 6.78 -18.93 2.18
N ALA A 138 7.79 -18.25 1.64
CA ALA A 138 8.96 -17.82 2.40
C ALA A 138 8.64 -16.60 3.28
N ASP A 139 9.38 -16.46 4.37
CA ASP A 139 9.46 -15.17 5.05
C ASP A 139 10.15 -14.13 4.12
N PRO A 140 9.90 -12.83 4.32
CA PRO A 140 10.47 -11.81 3.45
C PRO A 140 12.00 -11.77 3.40
N HIS A 141 12.71 -12.13 4.48
CA HIS A 141 14.18 -12.14 4.44
C HIS A 141 14.69 -13.23 3.50
N ARG A 142 14.03 -14.38 3.49
CA ARG A 142 14.35 -15.47 2.56
C ARG A 142 14.08 -15.09 1.10
N VAL A 143 13.05 -14.28 0.82
CA VAL A 143 12.84 -13.70 -0.52
C VAL A 143 13.98 -12.77 -0.91
N ILE A 144 14.43 -11.90 -0.01
CA ILE A 144 15.57 -11.00 -0.25
C ILE A 144 16.86 -11.80 -0.49
N GLU A 145 17.10 -12.87 0.28
CA GLU A 145 18.24 -13.78 0.09
C GLU A 145 18.25 -14.39 -1.32
N VAL A 146 17.09 -14.83 -1.82
CA VAL A 146 16.96 -15.33 -3.20
C VAL A 146 17.27 -14.22 -4.21
N LEU A 147 16.73 -13.02 -4.03
CA LEU A 147 16.93 -11.90 -4.95
C LEU A 147 18.40 -11.45 -4.98
N ASP A 148 19.08 -11.41 -3.83
CA ASP A 148 20.51 -11.07 -3.73
C ASP A 148 21.34 -12.15 -4.43
N ALA A 149 21.06 -13.42 -4.15
CA ALA A 149 21.76 -14.54 -4.75
C ALA A 149 21.61 -14.59 -6.29
N LEU A 150 20.44 -14.19 -6.82
CA LEU A 150 20.20 -14.06 -8.26
C LEU A 150 20.92 -12.86 -8.86
N LYS A 151 20.97 -11.73 -8.14
CA LYS A 151 21.67 -10.53 -8.58
C LYS A 151 23.18 -10.77 -8.65
N ASP A 152 23.75 -11.37 -7.61
CA ASP A 152 25.19 -11.68 -7.52
C ASP A 152 25.65 -12.66 -8.60
N ARG A 153 24.76 -13.56 -9.05
CA ARG A 153 25.01 -14.48 -10.17
C ARG A 153 24.77 -13.85 -11.55
N GLY A 154 24.26 -12.62 -11.62
CA GLY A 154 23.92 -11.97 -12.88
C GLY A 154 22.77 -12.66 -13.62
N TRP A 155 21.72 -13.11 -12.91
CA TRP A 155 20.57 -13.82 -13.47
C TRP A 155 19.28 -12.96 -13.53
N PRO A 156 19.24 -11.87 -14.33
CA PRO A 156 18.12 -10.91 -14.30
C PRO A 156 16.79 -11.50 -14.78
N LYS A 157 16.81 -12.49 -15.70
CA LYS A 157 15.59 -13.17 -16.17
C LYS A 157 14.93 -13.97 -15.05
N PHE A 158 15.71 -14.67 -14.23
CA PHE A 158 15.22 -15.39 -13.06
C PHE A 158 14.71 -14.43 -12.00
N ALA A 159 15.44 -13.34 -11.72
CA ALA A 159 15.00 -12.32 -10.76
C ALA A 159 13.66 -11.69 -11.17
N THR A 160 13.50 -11.33 -12.45
CA THR A 160 12.25 -10.77 -12.98
C THR A 160 11.09 -11.76 -12.81
N SER A 161 11.34 -13.03 -13.14
CA SER A 161 10.37 -14.10 -13.00
C SER A 161 9.95 -14.38 -11.54
N VAL A 162 10.88 -14.29 -10.59
CA VAL A 162 10.57 -14.40 -9.15
C VAL A 162 9.73 -13.19 -8.72
N ILE A 163 10.13 -11.97 -9.07
CA ILE A 163 9.39 -10.73 -8.75
C ILE A 163 7.95 -10.78 -9.29
N GLU A 164 7.77 -11.27 -10.51
CA GLU A 164 6.44 -11.48 -11.09
C GLU A 164 5.63 -12.49 -10.27
N SER A 165 6.23 -13.63 -9.90
CA SER A 165 5.54 -14.65 -9.10
C SER A 165 5.15 -14.17 -7.69
N LEU A 166 5.95 -13.29 -7.06
CA LEU A 166 5.63 -12.75 -5.74
C LEU A 166 4.29 -12.02 -5.74
N SER A 167 3.92 -11.41 -6.86
CA SER A 167 2.63 -10.70 -6.99
C SER A 167 1.45 -11.66 -7.05
N GLU A 168 1.68 -12.89 -7.51
CA GLU A 168 0.65 -13.90 -7.79
C GLU A 168 0.53 -14.96 -6.69
N THR A 169 1.62 -15.29 -6.00
CA THR A 169 1.65 -16.43 -5.05
C THR A 169 2.06 -16.06 -3.64
N PHE A 170 2.74 -14.93 -3.42
CA PHE A 170 3.18 -14.54 -2.07
C PHE A 170 1.99 -14.24 -1.17
N ASP A 171 2.06 -14.63 0.10
CA ASP A 171 1.04 -14.25 1.08
C ASP A 171 1.01 -12.72 1.22
N PHE A 172 -0.17 -12.14 0.97
CA PHE A 172 -0.36 -10.70 1.04
C PHE A 172 -0.12 -10.13 2.44
N THR A 173 -0.27 -10.96 3.48
CA THR A 173 0.02 -10.52 4.86
C THR A 173 1.50 -10.20 5.07
N GLY A 174 2.39 -10.82 4.30
CA GLY A 174 3.84 -10.59 4.34
C GLY A 174 4.32 -9.41 3.48
N ILE A 175 3.49 -8.90 2.56
CA ILE A 175 3.89 -7.84 1.61
C ILE A 175 4.32 -6.53 2.30
N PRO A 176 3.69 -6.03 3.37
CA PRO A 176 4.17 -4.83 4.06
C PRO A 176 5.61 -4.97 4.57
N HIS A 177 5.97 -6.15 5.10
CA HIS A 177 7.33 -6.41 5.57
C HIS A 177 8.30 -6.58 4.39
N LEU A 178 7.90 -7.31 3.34
CA LEU A 178 8.70 -7.46 2.12
C LEU A 178 9.00 -6.12 1.45
N THR A 179 7.99 -5.27 1.28
CA THR A 179 8.17 -3.93 0.69
C THR A 179 9.03 -3.03 1.59
N ALA A 180 9.06 -3.25 2.91
CA ALA A 180 9.96 -2.56 3.82
C ALA A 180 11.42 -2.94 3.59
N GLU A 181 11.69 -4.23 3.58
CA GLU A 181 13.03 -4.77 3.33
C GLU A 181 13.55 -4.34 1.95
N ILE A 182 12.71 -4.44 0.90
CA ILE A 182 13.03 -3.97 -0.45
C ILE A 182 13.31 -2.46 -0.45
N GLY A 183 12.49 -1.66 0.25
CA GLY A 183 12.61 -0.21 0.29
C GLY A 183 13.88 0.29 0.99
N MET A 184 14.39 -0.47 1.98
CA MET A 184 15.64 -0.15 2.66
C MET A 184 16.88 -0.42 1.79
N ASN A 185 16.75 -1.23 0.74
CA ASN A 185 17.85 -1.65 -0.09
C ASN A 185 17.76 -1.04 -1.51
N SER A 186 18.58 -0.01 -1.76
CA SER A 186 18.65 0.69 -3.04
C SER A 186 18.96 -0.22 -4.24
N ARG A 187 19.49 -1.43 -4.00
CA ARG A 187 19.71 -2.46 -5.03
C ARG A 187 18.43 -2.90 -5.74
N TYR A 188 17.27 -2.66 -5.14
CA TYR A 188 15.95 -3.09 -5.62
C TYR A 188 15.03 -1.91 -5.96
N SER A 189 15.60 -0.77 -6.34
CA SER A 189 14.80 0.39 -6.80
C SER A 189 13.81 -0.04 -7.90
N GLY A 190 12.53 0.23 -7.73
CA GLY A 190 11.49 -0.14 -8.69
C GLY A 190 10.90 -1.54 -8.48
N VAL A 191 11.50 -2.42 -7.67
CA VAL A 191 10.94 -3.76 -7.40
C VAL A 191 9.70 -3.64 -6.54
N LYS A 192 9.74 -2.79 -5.51
CA LYS A 192 8.61 -2.49 -4.63
C LYS A 192 7.38 -2.08 -5.44
N GLU A 193 7.55 -1.13 -6.35
CA GLU A 193 6.49 -0.61 -7.19
C GLU A 193 5.94 -1.67 -8.13
N LYS A 194 6.80 -2.52 -8.69
CA LYS A 194 6.39 -3.64 -9.54
C LYS A 194 5.56 -4.66 -8.76
N VAL A 195 6.02 -5.08 -7.58
CA VAL A 195 5.29 -6.07 -6.75
C VAL A 195 3.91 -5.54 -6.38
N LEU A 196 3.82 -4.31 -5.88
CA LEU A 196 2.54 -3.71 -5.50
C LEU A 196 1.61 -3.51 -6.70
N SER A 197 2.12 -2.96 -7.81
CA SER A 197 1.30 -2.70 -9.00
C SER A 197 0.79 -3.99 -9.62
N ARG A 198 1.62 -5.04 -9.64
CA ARG A 198 1.26 -6.35 -10.19
C ARG A 198 0.38 -7.15 -9.24
N PHE A 199 0.55 -7.00 -7.92
CA PHE A 199 -0.34 -7.61 -6.96
C PHE A 199 -1.77 -7.13 -7.20
N ALA A 200 -1.97 -5.80 -7.27
CA ALA A 200 -3.26 -5.23 -7.62
C ALA A 200 -3.77 -5.68 -8.99
N ALA A 201 -2.89 -5.83 -9.99
CA ALA A 201 -3.27 -6.29 -11.33
C ALA A 201 -3.72 -7.77 -11.40
N LYS A 202 -3.31 -8.60 -10.44
CA LYS A 202 -3.41 -10.07 -10.53
C LYS A 202 -4.28 -10.70 -9.46
N ARG A 203 -4.47 -10.00 -8.34
CA ARG A 203 -5.22 -10.47 -7.19
C ARG A 203 -6.61 -9.87 -7.17
N SER A 204 -7.49 -10.52 -6.41
CA SER A 204 -8.87 -10.05 -6.27
C SER A 204 -8.93 -8.65 -5.61
N ALA A 205 -10.03 -7.94 -5.84
CA ALA A 205 -10.31 -6.69 -5.14
C ALA A 205 -10.24 -6.87 -3.61
N SER A 206 -10.81 -7.96 -3.08
CA SER A 206 -10.80 -8.25 -1.63
C SER A 206 -9.39 -8.40 -1.06
N GLU A 207 -8.51 -9.15 -1.72
CA GLU A 207 -7.10 -9.26 -1.30
C GLU A 207 -6.37 -7.90 -1.38
N SER A 208 -6.66 -7.11 -2.41
CA SER A 208 -6.10 -5.77 -2.57
C SER A 208 -6.55 -4.83 -1.45
N VAL A 209 -7.82 -4.88 -1.02
CA VAL A 209 -8.33 -4.14 0.15
C VAL A 209 -7.65 -4.64 1.43
N GLY A 210 -7.51 -5.96 1.60
CA GLY A 210 -6.81 -6.56 2.72
C GLY A 210 -5.38 -6.04 2.84
N LEU A 211 -4.64 -6.02 1.73
CA LEU A 211 -3.30 -5.46 1.68
C LEU A 211 -3.28 -3.94 1.93
N ALA A 212 -4.21 -3.19 1.35
CA ALA A 212 -4.33 -1.75 1.57
C ALA A 212 -4.49 -1.41 3.07
N ARG A 213 -5.35 -2.16 3.78
CA ARG A 213 -5.53 -2.03 5.24
C ARG A 213 -4.21 -2.26 5.98
N LEU A 214 -3.47 -3.31 5.63
CA LEU A 214 -2.19 -3.62 6.27
C LEU A 214 -1.13 -2.54 6.01
N LEU A 215 -1.05 -2.01 4.79
CA LEU A 215 -0.12 -0.94 4.45
C LEU A 215 -0.44 0.35 5.24
N ILE A 216 -1.71 0.74 5.32
CA ILE A 216 -2.14 1.90 6.10
C ILE A 216 -1.85 1.69 7.60
N ALA A 217 -2.18 0.52 8.15
CA ALA A 217 -1.91 0.19 9.54
C ALA A 217 -0.40 0.23 9.88
N ALA A 218 0.45 -0.10 8.91
CA ALA A 218 1.91 -0.01 9.01
C ALA A 218 2.47 1.41 8.77
N GLY A 219 1.61 2.41 8.48
CA GLY A 219 2.04 3.78 8.15
C GLY A 219 2.69 3.93 6.77
N ARG A 220 2.43 2.98 5.85
CA ARG A 220 3.05 2.86 4.53
C ARG A 220 2.21 3.51 3.44
N ILE A 221 1.98 4.81 3.57
CA ILE A 221 1.07 5.56 2.69
C ILE A 221 1.50 5.52 1.21
N GLU A 222 2.78 5.74 0.91
CA GLU A 222 3.28 5.70 -0.48
C GLU A 222 3.09 4.33 -1.16
N ASP A 223 3.17 3.25 -0.37
CA ASP A 223 2.99 1.89 -0.88
C ASP A 223 1.50 1.60 -1.13
N PHE A 224 0.63 2.06 -0.23
CA PHE A 224 -0.81 2.04 -0.44
C PHE A 224 -1.19 2.78 -1.72
N LEU A 225 -0.59 3.95 -1.98
CA LEU A 225 -0.82 4.71 -3.20
C LEU A 225 -0.35 3.96 -4.45
N THR A 226 0.80 3.30 -4.35
CA THR A 226 1.31 2.47 -5.45
C THR A 226 0.40 1.28 -5.75
N LEU A 227 -0.08 0.59 -4.70
CA LEU A 227 -1.05 -0.50 -4.84
C LEU A 227 -2.33 -0.01 -5.53
N THR A 228 -2.87 1.09 -5.02
CA THR A 228 -4.10 1.71 -5.54
C THR A 228 -3.95 2.07 -7.01
N ARG A 229 -2.84 2.70 -7.42
CA ARG A 229 -2.54 2.99 -8.84
C ARG A 229 -2.45 1.72 -9.69
N GLY A 230 -1.91 0.64 -9.12
CA GLY A 230 -1.86 -0.67 -9.76
C GLY A 230 -3.25 -1.20 -10.12
N SER A 231 -4.21 -1.07 -9.20
CA SER A 231 -5.61 -1.49 -9.40
C SER A 231 -6.21 -0.78 -10.61
N PHE A 232 -6.10 0.56 -10.67
CA PHE A 232 -6.63 1.35 -11.79
C PHE A 232 -5.99 1.07 -13.15
N GLY A 233 -4.72 0.66 -13.17
CA GLY A 233 -4.00 0.43 -14.42
C GLY A 233 -4.31 -0.93 -15.07
N HIS A 234 -4.85 -1.87 -14.30
CA HIS A 234 -4.83 -3.28 -14.69
C HIS A 234 -6.07 -4.10 -14.32
N GLN A 235 -6.89 -3.67 -13.37
CA GLN A 235 -8.11 -4.38 -13.00
C GLN A 235 -9.27 -4.01 -13.92
N ASP A 236 -10.25 -4.91 -13.95
CA ASP A 236 -11.56 -4.61 -14.52
C ASP A 236 -12.17 -3.39 -13.78
N PRO A 237 -12.86 -2.46 -14.47
CA PRO A 237 -13.50 -1.32 -13.82
C PRO A 237 -14.43 -1.71 -12.67
N SER A 238 -15.13 -2.84 -12.77
CA SER A 238 -16.01 -3.34 -11.69
C SER A 238 -15.21 -3.76 -10.45
N GLU A 239 -14.07 -4.46 -10.61
CA GLU A 239 -13.19 -4.80 -9.50
C GLU A 239 -12.57 -3.55 -8.86
N THR A 240 -12.23 -2.56 -9.67
CA THR A 240 -11.71 -1.27 -9.21
C THR A 240 -12.75 -0.51 -8.40
N ALA A 241 -14.01 -0.50 -8.86
CA ALA A 241 -15.13 0.09 -8.12
C ALA A 241 -15.38 -0.64 -6.81
N ALA A 242 -15.38 -1.98 -6.82
CA ALA A 242 -15.51 -2.80 -5.61
C ALA A 242 -14.38 -2.51 -4.61
N PHE A 243 -13.13 -2.41 -5.06
CA PHE A 243 -11.99 -2.03 -4.23
C PHE A 243 -12.19 -0.66 -3.55
N LEU A 244 -12.73 0.33 -4.28
CA LEU A 244 -12.99 1.66 -3.73
C LEU A 244 -14.14 1.69 -2.73
N ILE A 245 -15.23 0.98 -3.01
CA ILE A 245 -16.36 0.84 -2.10
C ILE A 245 -15.87 0.20 -0.80
N ASP A 246 -15.17 -0.94 -0.90
CA ASP A 246 -14.63 -1.64 0.25
C ASP A 246 -13.65 -0.77 1.06
N LEU A 247 -12.81 0.05 0.40
CA LEU A 247 -11.95 1.01 1.11
C LEU A 247 -12.78 2.01 1.93
N VAL A 248 -13.81 2.59 1.32
CA VAL A 248 -14.67 3.59 1.97
C VAL A 248 -15.47 2.99 3.12
N ASP A 249 -16.06 1.81 2.91
CA ASP A 249 -16.80 1.08 3.93
C ASP A 249 -15.90 0.68 5.11
N SER A 250 -14.60 0.53 4.87
CA SER A 250 -13.60 0.34 5.93
C SER A 250 -13.29 1.62 6.72
N GLY A 251 -13.95 2.73 6.43
CA GLY A 251 -13.64 4.05 6.98
C GLY A 251 -12.36 4.66 6.40
N MET A 252 -11.82 4.10 5.32
CA MET A 252 -10.63 4.64 4.65
C MET A 252 -11.10 5.51 3.51
N ALA A 253 -10.98 6.82 3.69
CA ALA A 253 -11.15 7.78 2.62
C ALA A 253 -9.83 7.86 1.82
N PRO A 254 -9.65 7.18 0.66
CA PRO A 254 -8.42 7.25 -0.13
C PRO A 254 -8.03 8.69 -0.50
N TRP A 255 -9.01 9.58 -0.44
CA TRP A 255 -8.92 10.99 -0.73
C TRP A 255 -8.34 11.83 0.43
N SER A 256 -8.10 11.30 1.62
CA SER A 256 -7.31 11.99 2.64
C SER A 256 -5.84 12.21 2.22
N LEU A 257 -5.42 11.67 1.07
CA LEU A 257 -4.05 11.68 0.55
C LEU A 257 -3.87 12.63 -0.67
N LYS A 258 -4.61 13.75 -0.71
CA LYS A 258 -4.68 14.70 -1.85
C LYS A 258 -3.33 15.05 -2.47
N ASP A 259 -2.30 15.27 -1.65
CA ASP A 259 -1.06 15.89 -2.09
C ASP A 259 -0.10 14.90 -2.81
N GLU A 260 -0.29 13.60 -2.60
CA GLU A 260 0.64 12.55 -3.07
C GLU A 260 0.24 11.92 -4.42
N TRP A 261 -0.91 12.29 -4.98
CA TRP A 261 -1.46 11.70 -6.21
C TRP A 261 -1.00 12.36 -7.52
N ASN A 262 -0.28 13.47 -7.47
CA ASN A 262 0.10 14.23 -8.65
C ASN A 262 1.18 13.51 -9.47
N GLY A 263 0.83 12.86 -10.60
CA GLY A 263 1.87 12.47 -11.57
C GLY A 263 1.52 11.50 -12.70
N ARG A 264 0.42 10.73 -12.65
CA ARG A 264 0.08 9.79 -13.74
C ARG A 264 -1.40 9.86 -14.12
N ARG A 265 -1.68 9.94 -15.43
CA ARG A 265 -3.03 9.94 -16.01
C ARG A 265 -3.62 8.53 -15.93
N VAL A 266 -4.80 8.40 -15.34
CA VAL A 266 -5.65 7.21 -15.49
C VAL A 266 -6.42 7.35 -16.82
N PRO A 267 -6.60 6.28 -17.63
CA PRO A 267 -7.39 6.36 -18.85
C PRO A 267 -8.82 6.84 -18.56
N THR A 268 -9.32 7.82 -19.31
CA THR A 268 -10.64 8.43 -19.07
C THR A 268 -11.78 7.41 -19.10
N THR A 269 -11.66 6.41 -19.98
CA THR A 269 -12.67 5.35 -20.14
C THR A 269 -12.78 4.48 -18.88
N ALA A 270 -11.64 4.13 -18.27
CA ALA A 270 -11.65 3.37 -17.01
C ALA A 270 -12.28 4.20 -15.89
N LEU A 271 -12.00 5.51 -15.84
CA LEU A 271 -12.62 6.41 -14.85
C LEU A 271 -14.13 6.53 -15.01
N ALA A 272 -14.62 6.64 -16.25
CA ALA A 272 -16.06 6.69 -16.54
C ALA A 272 -16.75 5.38 -16.12
N GLN A 273 -16.15 4.23 -16.43
CA GLN A 273 -16.69 2.92 -16.04
C GLN A 273 -16.70 2.74 -14.52
N VAL A 274 -15.63 3.13 -13.81
CA VAL A 274 -15.62 3.12 -12.34
C VAL A 274 -16.71 4.03 -11.77
N ALA A 275 -16.91 5.21 -12.35
CA ALA A 275 -17.95 6.13 -11.91
C ALA A 275 -19.38 5.57 -12.12
N GLU A 276 -19.60 4.86 -13.23
CA GLU A 276 -20.86 4.16 -13.51
C GLU A 276 -21.12 3.04 -12.49
N GLU A 277 -20.11 2.21 -12.20
CA GLU A 277 -20.21 1.13 -11.20
C GLU A 277 -20.45 1.68 -9.78
N LEU A 278 -19.76 2.76 -9.40
CA LEU A 278 -20.00 3.45 -8.13
C LEU A 278 -21.44 3.99 -8.02
N ALA A 279 -21.98 4.55 -9.11
CA ALA A 279 -23.36 4.99 -9.14
C ALA A 279 -24.33 3.81 -9.03
N HIS A 280 -24.06 2.71 -9.74
CA HIS A 280 -24.88 1.51 -9.74
C HIS A 280 -24.96 0.87 -8.35
N HIS A 281 -23.86 0.90 -7.60
CA HIS A 281 -23.79 0.41 -6.22
C HIS A 281 -24.27 1.43 -5.17
N GLY A 282 -24.81 2.58 -5.57
CA GLY A 282 -25.40 3.55 -4.65
C GLY A 282 -24.38 4.39 -3.88
N HIS A 283 -23.17 4.56 -4.43
CA HIS A 283 -22.10 5.38 -3.88
C HIS A 283 -21.74 6.60 -4.76
N PRO A 284 -22.72 7.43 -5.17
CA PRO A 284 -22.45 8.56 -6.05
C PRO A 284 -21.54 9.64 -5.44
N GLU A 285 -21.49 9.76 -4.12
CA GLU A 285 -20.57 10.66 -3.40
C GLU A 285 -19.10 10.32 -3.66
N LEU A 286 -18.82 9.08 -4.02
CA LEU A 286 -17.49 8.62 -4.37
C LEU A 286 -17.09 9.03 -5.79
N ILE A 287 -18.06 9.33 -6.67
CA ILE A 287 -17.80 9.73 -8.06
C ILE A 287 -17.11 11.08 -8.12
N GLU A 288 -17.64 12.09 -7.42
CA GLU A 288 -17.03 13.42 -7.41
C GLU A 288 -15.60 13.36 -6.88
N THR A 289 -15.39 12.53 -5.86
CA THR A 289 -14.09 12.32 -5.23
C THR A 289 -13.13 11.56 -6.15
N ALA A 290 -13.59 10.48 -6.78
CA ALA A 290 -12.89 9.75 -7.82
C ALA A 290 -12.40 10.71 -8.93
N VAL A 291 -13.32 11.45 -9.54
CA VAL A 291 -13.01 12.31 -10.69
C VAL A 291 -12.07 13.44 -10.28
N LEU A 292 -12.38 14.13 -9.18
CA LEU A 292 -11.54 15.22 -8.69
C LEU A 292 -10.10 14.77 -8.49
N TYR A 293 -9.86 13.58 -7.94
CA TYR A 293 -8.51 13.16 -7.60
C TYR A 293 -7.74 12.61 -8.80
N TRP A 294 -8.45 12.06 -9.77
CA TRP A 294 -7.83 11.35 -10.90
C TRP A 294 -7.68 12.19 -12.14
N THR A 295 -8.27 13.38 -12.17
CA THR A 295 -7.97 14.44 -13.15
C THR A 295 -7.12 15.52 -12.48
N PRO A 296 -5.77 15.37 -12.42
CA PRO A 296 -4.88 16.30 -11.70
C PRO A 296 -4.85 17.72 -12.32
N ARG A 297 -5.34 17.88 -13.54
CA ARG A 297 -5.60 19.16 -14.19
C ARG A 297 -7.03 19.16 -14.73
N PHE A 298 -7.57 20.36 -14.95
CA PHE A 298 -8.81 20.57 -15.69
C PHE A 298 -8.61 20.16 -17.14
N ASP A 299 -8.56 18.86 -17.36
CA ASP A 299 -8.40 18.25 -18.65
C ASP A 299 -9.79 17.80 -19.13
N PHE A 300 -9.90 17.76 -20.46
CA PHE A 300 -10.97 17.15 -21.25
C PHE A 300 -11.61 15.88 -20.63
N GLN A 301 -10.85 15.14 -19.82
CA GLN A 301 -11.31 13.98 -19.07
C GLN A 301 -12.50 14.27 -18.14
N ALA A 302 -12.51 15.38 -17.39
CA ALA A 302 -13.62 15.68 -16.47
C ALA A 302 -14.93 15.96 -17.24
N VAL A 303 -14.83 16.62 -18.39
CA VAL A 303 -15.97 16.85 -19.30
C VAL A 303 -16.44 15.54 -19.92
N GLN A 304 -15.51 14.70 -20.38
CA GLN A 304 -15.85 13.37 -20.90
C GLN A 304 -16.54 12.50 -19.85
N ILE A 305 -16.05 12.50 -18.60
CA ILE A 305 -16.69 11.75 -17.51
C ILE A 305 -18.08 12.31 -17.22
N ALA A 306 -18.25 13.63 -17.17
CA ALA A 306 -19.58 14.23 -17.02
C ALA A 306 -20.54 13.83 -18.16
N LEU A 307 -20.06 13.78 -19.41
CA LEU A 307 -20.86 13.33 -20.55
C LEU A 307 -21.23 11.84 -20.47
N GLU A 308 -20.31 10.97 -20.03
CA GLU A 308 -20.64 9.55 -19.83
C GLU A 308 -21.63 9.36 -18.67
N LEU A 309 -21.50 10.13 -17.58
CA LEU A 309 -22.47 10.14 -16.49
C LEU A 309 -23.86 10.60 -16.95
N GLU A 310 -23.92 11.64 -17.80
CA GLU A 310 -25.17 12.10 -18.41
C GLU A 310 -25.80 11.02 -19.31
N LYS A 311 -25.02 10.32 -20.13
CA LYS A 311 -25.51 9.19 -20.94
C LYS A 311 -26.05 8.03 -20.08
N ALA A 312 -25.45 7.81 -18.91
CA ALA A 312 -25.92 6.83 -17.93
C ALA A 312 -27.17 7.30 -17.14
N GLY A 313 -27.69 8.50 -17.41
CA GLY A 313 -28.87 9.05 -16.74
C GLY A 313 -28.58 9.68 -15.37
N LEU A 314 -27.31 9.96 -15.06
CA LEU A 314 -26.85 10.47 -13.76
C LEU A 314 -26.62 11.99 -13.80
N GLN A 315 -27.63 12.76 -14.26
CA GLN A 315 -27.51 14.20 -14.52
C GLN A 315 -26.96 15.00 -13.33
N SER A 316 -27.44 14.74 -12.11
CA SER A 316 -26.99 15.44 -10.90
C SER A 316 -25.50 15.24 -10.61
N HIS A 317 -24.96 14.07 -10.95
CA HIS A 317 -23.55 13.72 -10.74
C HIS A 317 -22.67 14.26 -11.87
N ALA A 318 -23.15 14.24 -13.11
CA ALA A 318 -22.49 14.94 -14.21
C ALA A 318 -22.31 16.44 -13.88
N ASP A 319 -23.37 17.07 -13.35
CA ASP A 319 -23.36 18.47 -12.96
C ASP A 319 -22.45 18.77 -11.76
N SER A 320 -22.40 17.87 -10.77
CA SER A 320 -21.50 17.99 -9.62
C SER A 320 -20.05 17.83 -10.07
N THR A 321 -19.76 16.80 -10.87
CA THR A 321 -18.43 16.52 -11.44
C THR A 321 -17.91 17.71 -12.23
N LEU A 322 -18.75 18.29 -13.10
CA LEU A 322 -18.37 19.47 -13.88
C LEU A 322 -18.11 20.68 -12.98
N ARG A 323 -18.97 20.93 -11.96
CA ARG A 323 -18.78 22.02 -10.98
C ARG A 323 -17.51 21.85 -10.16
N ALA A 324 -17.23 20.65 -9.71
CA ALA A 324 -16.05 20.30 -8.92
C ALA A 324 -14.77 20.53 -9.72
N ALA A 325 -14.77 20.07 -10.98
CA ALA A 325 -13.67 20.33 -11.90
C ALA A 325 -13.50 21.85 -12.11
N LEU A 326 -14.58 22.58 -12.38
CA LEU A 326 -14.54 24.02 -12.67
C LEU A 326 -14.06 24.84 -11.45
N ARG A 327 -14.43 24.42 -10.24
CA ARG A 327 -13.89 24.95 -8.97
C ARG A 327 -12.38 24.79 -8.92
N ARG A 328 -11.88 23.59 -9.18
CA ARG A 328 -10.46 23.26 -9.09
C ARG A 328 -9.62 24.04 -10.12
N SER A 329 -10.19 24.36 -11.27
CA SER A 329 -9.51 25.11 -12.33
C SER A 329 -9.56 26.62 -12.18
N GLY A 330 -10.29 27.12 -11.18
CA GLY A 330 -10.59 28.56 -11.04
C GLY A 330 -11.59 29.08 -12.08
N LEU A 331 -12.22 28.20 -12.88
CA LEU A 331 -13.18 28.56 -13.92
C LEU A 331 -14.64 28.48 -13.44
N LEU A 332 -14.89 28.35 -12.13
CA LEU A 332 -16.26 28.20 -11.61
C LEU A 332 -17.17 29.38 -12.00
N HIS A 333 -16.61 30.60 -12.02
CA HIS A 333 -17.34 31.79 -12.45
C HIS A 333 -17.78 31.73 -13.92
N ALA A 334 -17.14 30.90 -14.75
CA ALA A 334 -17.56 30.68 -16.14
C ALA A 334 -18.88 29.87 -16.23
N LYS A 335 -19.21 28.99 -15.26
CA LYS A 335 -20.47 28.22 -15.31
C LYS A 335 -21.68 29.09 -14.98
N ASP A 336 -21.58 29.93 -13.96
CA ASP A 336 -22.69 30.81 -13.57
C ASP A 336 -23.02 31.79 -14.71
N TYR A 337 -22.00 32.19 -15.50
CA TYR A 337 -22.17 32.95 -16.73
C TYR A 337 -22.86 32.12 -17.83
N LEU A 338 -22.37 30.91 -18.12
CA LEU A 338 -22.92 30.02 -19.17
C LEU A 338 -24.34 29.53 -18.86
N SER A 339 -24.69 29.30 -17.59
CA SER A 339 -26.03 28.86 -17.18
C SER A 339 -27.06 30.00 -17.15
N SER A 340 -26.67 31.23 -16.78
CA SER A 340 -27.58 32.38 -16.80
C SER A 340 -27.95 32.89 -18.21
N GLU A 341 -27.11 32.58 -19.21
CA GLU A 341 -27.34 32.90 -20.62
C GLU A 341 -27.99 31.73 -21.38
N ALA A 342 -27.71 30.46 -21.03
CA ALA A 342 -28.39 29.30 -21.61
C ALA A 342 -29.89 29.22 -21.25
N GLU A 343 -30.34 29.87 -20.17
CA GLU A 343 -31.77 30.03 -19.88
C GLU A 343 -32.47 31.08 -20.77
N LYS A 344 -31.72 31.93 -21.48
CA LYS A 344 -32.26 32.99 -22.36
C LYS A 344 -32.36 32.59 -23.83
N GLU A 345 -31.60 31.58 -24.27
CA GLU A 345 -31.68 31.06 -25.63
C GLU A 345 -31.76 29.53 -25.64
N ASP A 346 -32.74 29.00 -26.39
CA ASP A 346 -33.08 27.58 -26.58
C ASP A 346 -32.01 26.80 -27.37
N LYS A 347 -30.74 26.87 -26.96
CA LYS A 347 -29.62 26.18 -27.62
C LYS A 347 -28.63 25.63 -26.62
N ARG A 348 -28.49 24.30 -26.66
CA ARG A 348 -27.38 23.52 -26.10
C ARG A 348 -26.05 24.24 -26.34
N THR A 349 -25.47 24.80 -25.29
CA THR A 349 -24.10 25.33 -25.34
C THR A 349 -23.14 24.15 -25.42
N PHE A 350 -22.66 23.84 -26.63
CA PHE A 350 -21.63 22.84 -26.82
C PHE A 350 -20.25 23.45 -26.57
N LEU A 351 -19.43 22.80 -25.76
CA LEU A 351 -18.00 23.07 -25.70
C LEU A 351 -17.39 22.59 -27.02
N HIS A 352 -17.08 23.51 -27.95
CA HIS A 352 -16.44 23.16 -29.23
C HIS A 352 -14.91 23.06 -29.06
N ILE A 353 -14.32 21.97 -29.56
CA ILE A 353 -12.86 21.84 -29.70
C ILE A 353 -12.48 22.56 -30.98
N MET A 354 -11.57 23.52 -30.87
CA MET A 354 -11.18 24.40 -31.97
C MET A 354 -9.83 23.98 -32.53
N ASP A 355 -9.61 24.21 -33.83
CA ASP A 355 -8.32 24.01 -34.44
C ASP A 355 -7.30 25.11 -34.03
N ARG A 356 -6.08 25.08 -34.57
CA ARG A 356 -5.07 26.12 -34.29
C ARG A 356 -5.45 27.50 -34.84
N ASN A 357 -6.43 27.57 -35.74
CA ASN A 357 -6.93 28.79 -36.36
C ASN A 357 -8.19 29.32 -35.65
N GLY A 358 -8.72 28.60 -34.65
CA GLY A 358 -9.93 29.00 -33.95
C GLY A 358 -11.22 28.62 -34.69
N GLU A 359 -11.16 27.62 -35.56
CA GLU A 359 -12.35 27.06 -36.23
C GLU A 359 -12.84 25.78 -35.52
N PRO A 360 -14.16 25.54 -35.43
CA PRO A 360 -14.69 24.32 -34.81
C PRO A 360 -14.26 23.06 -35.59
N ILE A 361 -13.60 22.11 -34.92
CA ILE A 361 -13.19 20.85 -35.55
C ILE A 361 -14.40 19.93 -35.73
N ASP A 362 -14.60 19.41 -36.94
CA ASP A 362 -15.64 18.43 -37.29
C ASP A 362 -15.51 17.15 -36.43
N PRO A 363 -16.60 16.62 -35.84
CA PRO A 363 -16.61 15.35 -35.12
C PRO A 363 -15.94 14.15 -35.82
N GLU A 364 -15.98 14.04 -37.15
CA GLU A 364 -15.28 12.96 -37.88
C GLU A 364 -13.76 13.20 -37.98
N GLU A 365 -13.33 14.45 -38.18
CA GLU A 365 -11.91 14.81 -38.15
C GLU A 365 -11.29 14.57 -36.77
N ARG A 366 -12.07 14.74 -35.69
CA ARG A 366 -11.66 14.40 -34.30
C ARG A 366 -11.34 12.91 -34.14
N ARG A 367 -12.05 12.03 -34.83
CA ARG A 367 -11.89 10.58 -34.75
C ARG A 367 -10.60 10.11 -35.43
N LEU A 368 -10.15 10.85 -36.44
CA LEU A 368 -8.95 10.57 -37.22
C LEU A 368 -7.67 11.19 -36.63
N ALA A 369 -7.78 12.27 -35.85
CA ALA A 369 -6.62 13.07 -35.42
C ALA A 369 -5.72 12.43 -34.34
N GLY A 370 -6.11 11.33 -33.69
CA GLY A 370 -5.23 10.45 -32.91
C GLY A 370 -4.50 11.03 -31.67
N ASN A 371 -4.43 12.34 -31.46
CA ASN A 371 -3.86 12.98 -30.27
C ASN A 371 -4.24 14.47 -30.21
N VAL A 372 -5.08 14.84 -29.25
CA VAL A 372 -5.71 16.19 -29.13
C VAL A 372 -4.94 17.12 -28.19
N ASP A 373 -3.79 16.72 -27.66
CA ASP A 373 -3.01 17.47 -26.66
C ASP A 373 -2.47 18.86 -27.12
N ASN A 374 -2.74 19.30 -28.36
CA ASN A 374 -2.16 20.51 -28.98
C ASN A 374 -3.16 21.60 -29.42
N TYR A 375 -4.44 21.51 -29.04
CA TYR A 375 -5.44 22.49 -29.46
C TYR A 375 -5.77 23.53 -28.37
N PRO A 376 -5.71 24.84 -28.65
CA PRO A 376 -6.19 25.86 -27.72
C PRO A 376 -7.72 25.81 -27.66
N PHE A 377 -8.27 25.80 -26.45
CA PHE A 377 -9.72 25.94 -26.25
C PHE A 377 -10.16 27.37 -26.55
N GLY A 378 -11.32 27.54 -27.18
CA GLY A 378 -12.00 28.82 -27.36
C GLY A 378 -13.41 28.77 -26.75
N ILE A 379 -13.83 29.83 -26.07
CA ILE A 379 -15.22 30.04 -25.67
C ILE A 379 -15.88 30.85 -26.78
N ILE A 380 -17.04 30.42 -27.28
CA ILE A 380 -17.79 31.18 -28.29
C ILE A 380 -18.85 32.03 -27.59
N LYS A 381 -18.86 33.34 -27.88
CA LYS A 381 -19.86 34.30 -27.39
C LYS A 381 -20.24 35.23 -28.54
N ASP A 382 -21.53 35.38 -28.82
CA ASP A 382 -22.07 36.25 -29.89
C ASP A 382 -21.52 35.98 -31.31
N GLY A 383 -21.13 34.74 -31.58
CA GLY A 383 -20.48 34.36 -32.85
C GLY A 383 -18.99 34.70 -32.92
N GLU A 384 -18.40 35.22 -31.84
CA GLU A 384 -16.97 35.49 -31.72
C GLU A 384 -16.28 34.51 -30.77
N THR A 385 -15.02 34.17 -31.08
CA THR A 385 -14.25 33.14 -30.39
C THR A 385 -13.20 33.75 -29.47
N TYR A 386 -13.18 33.32 -28.21
CA TYR A 386 -12.33 33.88 -27.15
C TYR A 386 -11.38 32.82 -26.58
N ASN A 387 -10.08 33.11 -26.53
CA ASN A 387 -9.10 32.25 -25.88
C ASN A 387 -9.13 32.49 -24.35
N PRO A 388 -9.44 31.48 -23.51
CA PRO A 388 -9.55 31.64 -22.06
C PRO A 388 -8.28 32.16 -21.38
N ARG A 389 -7.11 31.96 -21.99
CA ARG A 389 -5.82 32.46 -21.46
C ARG A 389 -5.56 33.93 -21.75
N LEU A 390 -6.36 34.55 -22.60
CA LEU A 390 -6.23 35.94 -23.04
C LEU A 390 -7.38 36.82 -22.56
N LEU A 391 -8.30 36.27 -21.75
CA LEU A 391 -9.39 37.04 -21.17
C LEU A 391 -8.87 37.94 -20.04
N PRO A 392 -9.38 39.18 -19.91
CA PRO A 392 -9.11 40.03 -18.77
C PRO A 392 -9.55 39.34 -17.45
N PRO A 393 -8.91 39.63 -16.30
CA PRO A 393 -9.26 39.02 -15.00
C PRO A 393 -10.70 39.29 -14.52
N ASP A 394 -11.36 40.25 -15.15
CA ASP A 394 -12.69 40.78 -14.85
C ASP A 394 -13.79 40.28 -15.82
N TRP A 395 -13.44 39.34 -16.70
CA TRP A 395 -14.36 38.46 -17.44
C TRP A 395 -14.49 37.11 -16.75
#